data_AF-A0A8S2UAT4-F1
#
_entry.id   AF-A0A8S2UAT4-F1
#
_cell.length_a   1.000
_cell.length_b   1.000
_cell.length_c   1.000
_cell.angle_alpha   90.00
_cell.angle_beta   90.00
_cell.angle_gamma   90.00
#
_symmetry.space_group_name_H-M   'P 1'
#
loop_
_entity.id
_entity.type
_entity.pdbx_description
1 polymer ?
#
loop_
_entity_poly.entity_id
_entity_poly.type
_entity_poly.pdbx_seq_one_letter_code
_entity_poly.pdbx_strand_id
1 'polypeptide(L)'
;MVAFVKRVDLEIPDNRITEALTKVGLDVINVTRLNRKHGNIPTSTTKITFKNANNRNTFIHTGLQVDSVHFNAEAASQNKNASTMLHLSSIQSCSKVLQNKTHQNGKKSLEETTKRLFESLQQKIKKIEQTISSVETLINDDIISSSSSSHSDEDIQITTHKNEIIAVQIETLLYKSILISSIYVAPTAKIDMNIFQELYNINNNCIIVGDLNATLSEMGSTKTNARGKQLQQLLNEGIIDCVDDDSTTFEKNEYEVKLDWILGSQPLRSSITNVETHPTIGTINGHKPLTFDIQIGAEPKPTSPRLSLHFKEVKWTKFRSKLDQQLML
;
A
#
# COMPACT_ATOMS: atom_id res chain seq x y z
N MET A 1 -30.83 -8.72 16.14
CA MET A 1 -30.25 -7.96 15.01
C MET A 1 -29.01 -8.67 14.48
N VAL A 2 -28.60 -8.44 13.22
CA VAL A 2 -27.47 -9.16 12.59
C VAL A 2 -26.45 -8.17 12.01
N ALA A 3 -25.17 -8.52 12.11
CA ALA A 3 -24.08 -8.00 11.28
C ALA A 3 -23.34 -9.16 10.61
N PHE A 4 -22.63 -8.89 9.51
CA PHE A 4 -21.74 -9.84 8.85
C PHE A 4 -20.31 -9.31 8.86
N VAL A 5 -19.36 -10.16 9.22
CA VAL A 5 -17.93 -9.79 9.29
C VAL A 5 -17.18 -10.67 8.30
N LYS A 6 -16.37 -10.06 7.43
CA LYS A 6 -15.52 -10.76 6.45
C LYS A 6 -14.09 -10.94 6.98
N ARG A 7 -13.29 -11.74 6.27
CA ARG A 7 -11.86 -12.00 6.55
C ARG A 7 -11.55 -12.56 7.97
N VAL A 8 -12.54 -13.13 8.68
CA VAL A 8 -12.32 -13.76 10.00
C VAL A 8 -11.59 -15.10 9.84
N ASP A 9 -10.37 -15.20 10.37
CA ASP A 9 -9.54 -16.40 10.38
C ASP A 9 -10.35 -17.66 10.79
N LEU A 10 -10.16 -18.76 10.06
CA LEU A 10 -10.87 -20.03 10.26
C LEU A 10 -10.43 -20.76 11.53
N GLU A 11 -9.23 -20.51 12.06
CA GLU A 11 -8.73 -21.20 13.25
C GLU A 11 -9.39 -20.75 14.56
N ILE A 12 -10.09 -19.60 14.55
CA ILE A 12 -10.67 -18.97 15.74
C ILE A 12 -12.09 -19.49 15.97
N PRO A 13 -12.38 -20.21 17.07
CA PRO A 13 -13.68 -20.83 17.26
C PRO A 13 -14.75 -19.81 17.66
N ASP A 14 -15.99 -20.03 17.20
CA ASP A 14 -17.10 -19.09 17.31
C ASP A 14 -17.47 -18.75 18.78
N ASN A 15 -17.14 -19.62 19.76
CA ASN A 15 -17.28 -19.31 21.19
C ASN A 15 -16.29 -18.23 21.64
N ARG A 16 -15.01 -18.28 21.23
CA ARG A 16 -14.00 -17.27 21.59
C ARG A 16 -14.38 -15.88 21.06
N ILE A 17 -14.96 -15.83 19.85
CA ILE A 17 -15.54 -14.61 19.27
C ILE A 17 -16.70 -14.10 20.16
N THR A 18 -17.60 -15.00 20.57
CA THR A 18 -18.75 -14.66 21.44
C THR A 18 -18.29 -14.13 22.81
N GLU A 19 -17.34 -14.81 23.45
CA GLU A 19 -16.76 -14.45 24.75
C GLU A 19 -16.10 -13.07 24.71
N ALA A 20 -15.27 -12.81 23.70
CA ALA A 20 -14.56 -11.54 23.58
C ALA A 20 -15.51 -10.36 23.29
N LEU A 21 -16.52 -10.55 22.44
CA LEU A 21 -17.55 -9.53 22.18
C LEU A 21 -18.41 -9.25 23.43
N THR A 22 -18.68 -10.29 24.24
CA THR A 22 -19.36 -10.15 25.53
C THR A 22 -18.48 -9.41 26.55
N LYS A 23 -17.17 -9.70 26.57
CA LYS A 23 -16.17 -9.05 27.44
C LYS A 23 -16.04 -7.54 27.20
N VAL A 24 -16.28 -7.06 25.98
CA VAL A 24 -16.35 -5.62 25.63
C VAL A 24 -17.77 -5.03 25.76
N GLY A 25 -18.70 -5.75 26.39
CA GLY A 25 -20.02 -5.24 26.77
C GLY A 25 -21.13 -5.36 25.71
N LEU A 26 -20.92 -6.10 24.62
CA LEU A 26 -21.95 -6.31 23.60
C LEU A 26 -22.81 -7.54 23.93
N ASP A 27 -24.14 -7.37 24.04
CA ASP A 27 -25.08 -8.50 24.13
C ASP A 27 -25.11 -9.28 22.79
N VAL A 28 -24.25 -10.29 22.66
CA VAL A 28 -24.29 -11.28 21.57
C VAL A 28 -25.21 -12.44 21.96
N ILE A 29 -26.13 -12.80 21.06
CA ILE A 29 -26.99 -14.00 21.19
C ILE A 29 -26.27 -15.21 20.59
N ASN A 30 -25.66 -15.05 19.42
CA ASN A 30 -25.07 -16.16 18.66
C ASN A 30 -24.03 -15.65 17.64
N VAL A 31 -22.94 -16.39 17.49
CA VAL A 31 -21.94 -16.25 16.42
C VAL A 31 -22.00 -17.53 15.58
N THR A 32 -22.04 -17.39 14.25
CA THR A 32 -22.05 -18.57 13.36
C THR A 32 -21.36 -18.25 12.05
N ARG A 33 -20.31 -19.00 11.70
CA ARG A 33 -19.70 -18.97 10.37
C ARG A 33 -20.69 -19.36 9.28
N LEU A 34 -20.64 -18.63 8.15
CA LEU A 34 -21.38 -19.02 6.95
C LEU A 34 -20.61 -20.13 6.23
N ASN A 35 -21.30 -21.20 5.85
CA ASN A 35 -20.75 -22.21 4.96
C ASN A 35 -20.76 -21.72 3.51
N ARG A 36 -19.85 -22.25 2.69
CA ARG A 36 -19.90 -22.07 1.23
C ARG A 36 -21.23 -22.61 0.70
N LYS A 37 -21.79 -22.00 -0.35
CA LYS A 37 -23.10 -22.41 -0.90
C LYS A 37 -23.13 -23.90 -1.30
N HIS A 38 -21.98 -24.46 -1.66
CA HIS A 38 -21.83 -25.84 -2.09
C HIS A 38 -20.84 -26.58 -1.18
N GLY A 39 -21.36 -27.12 -0.06
CA GLY A 39 -20.63 -27.94 0.91
C GLY A 39 -20.53 -27.32 2.31
N ASN A 40 -20.45 -28.17 3.34
CA ASN A 40 -20.35 -27.77 4.75
C ASN A 40 -18.94 -27.26 5.14
N ILE A 41 -18.29 -26.52 4.23
CA ILE A 41 -16.98 -25.90 4.46
C ILE A 41 -17.26 -24.48 4.98
N PRO A 42 -16.85 -24.14 6.22
CA PRO A 42 -17.01 -22.80 6.75
C PRO A 42 -16.18 -21.79 5.94
N THR A 43 -16.64 -20.54 5.93
CA THR A 43 -15.93 -19.41 5.34
C THR A 43 -15.34 -18.50 6.42
N SER A 44 -14.46 -17.60 5.99
CA SER A 44 -14.04 -16.44 6.78
C SER A 44 -15.11 -15.33 6.87
N THR A 45 -16.38 -15.65 6.57
CA THR A 45 -17.51 -14.76 6.81
C THR A 45 -18.33 -15.24 8.00
N THR A 46 -18.36 -14.43 9.05
CA THR A 46 -19.02 -14.75 10.32
C THR A 46 -20.28 -13.90 10.49
N LYS A 47 -21.41 -14.56 10.75
CA LYS A 47 -22.68 -13.91 11.07
C LYS A 47 -22.78 -13.74 12.58
N ILE A 48 -22.90 -12.50 13.04
CA ILE A 48 -23.02 -12.17 14.47
C ILE A 48 -24.43 -11.66 14.74
N THR A 49 -25.10 -12.25 15.73
CA THR A 49 -26.47 -11.92 16.11
C THR A 49 -26.49 -11.22 17.46
N PHE A 50 -26.89 -9.95 17.48
CA PHE A 50 -26.98 -9.11 18.68
C PHE A 50 -28.41 -9.03 19.23
N LYS A 51 -28.53 -8.90 20.56
CA LYS A 51 -29.80 -8.82 21.30
C LYS A 51 -30.65 -7.59 20.93
N ASN A 52 -30.01 -6.46 20.65
CA ASN A 52 -30.67 -5.21 20.29
C ASN A 52 -29.97 -4.53 19.10
N ALA A 53 -30.54 -3.44 18.59
CA ALA A 53 -29.96 -2.67 17.47
C ALA A 53 -28.78 -1.79 17.90
N ASN A 54 -28.73 -1.35 19.16
CA ASN A 54 -27.66 -0.50 19.66
C ASN A 54 -26.31 -1.22 19.63
N ASN A 55 -26.22 -2.44 20.19
CA ASN A 55 -25.00 -3.23 20.20
C ASN A 55 -24.52 -3.60 18.79
N ARG A 56 -25.45 -3.86 17.84
CA ARG A 56 -25.10 -4.01 16.42
C ARG A 56 -24.49 -2.72 15.86
N ASN A 57 -25.08 -1.57 16.16
CA ASN A 57 -24.59 -0.28 15.67
C ASN A 57 -23.21 0.03 16.26
N THR A 58 -23.03 -0.09 17.58
CA THR A 58 -21.72 0.04 18.24
C THR A 58 -20.68 -0.83 17.54
N PHE A 59 -20.94 -2.13 17.42
CA PHE A 59 -20.04 -3.07 16.77
C PHE A 59 -19.63 -2.68 15.34
N ILE A 60 -20.58 -2.19 14.53
CA ILE A 60 -20.31 -1.72 13.16
C ILE A 60 -19.50 -0.41 13.14
N HIS A 61 -19.73 0.51 14.08
CA HIS A 61 -19.06 1.82 14.10
C HIS A 61 -17.69 1.81 14.78
N THR A 62 -17.39 0.83 15.64
CA THR A 62 -16.15 0.79 16.44
C THR A 62 -15.09 -0.18 15.94
N GLY A 63 -15.28 -0.85 14.79
CA GLY A 63 -14.27 -1.69 14.14
C GLY A 63 -13.59 -2.70 15.08
N LEU A 64 -14.37 -3.45 15.85
CA LEU A 64 -13.91 -4.00 17.13
C LEU A 64 -12.75 -5.01 16.99
N GLN A 65 -11.65 -4.72 17.69
CA GLN A 65 -10.48 -5.58 17.77
C GLN A 65 -10.63 -6.62 18.90
N VAL A 66 -10.32 -7.88 18.63
CA VAL A 66 -10.40 -9.01 19.58
C VAL A 66 -9.16 -9.86 19.43
N ASP A 67 -8.32 -9.95 20.48
CA ASP A 67 -7.15 -10.84 20.59
C ASP A 67 -6.45 -11.13 19.24
N SER A 68 -5.83 -10.11 18.63
CA SER A 68 -5.13 -10.15 17.33
C SER A 68 -6.00 -10.14 16.06
N VAL A 69 -7.32 -9.99 16.16
CA VAL A 69 -8.26 -9.92 15.01
C VAL A 69 -8.88 -8.53 14.89
N HIS A 70 -8.98 -8.02 13.67
CA HIS A 70 -9.79 -6.84 13.32
C HIS A 70 -11.09 -7.28 12.63
N PHE A 71 -12.24 -6.74 13.04
CA PHE A 71 -13.55 -7.12 12.50
C PHE A 71 -14.16 -6.03 11.61
N ASN A 72 -13.95 -6.12 10.29
CA ASN A 72 -14.65 -5.25 9.33
C ASN A 72 -16.09 -5.76 9.13
N ALA A 73 -17.05 -5.04 9.72
CA ALA A 73 -18.44 -5.45 9.86
C ALA A 73 -19.38 -4.67 8.93
N GLU A 74 -20.04 -5.37 8.01
CA GLU A 74 -20.94 -4.77 7.02
C GLU A 74 -22.40 -4.72 7.49
N ALA A 75 -23.10 -3.67 7.07
CA ALA A 75 -24.55 -3.56 7.20
C ALA A 75 -25.22 -4.61 6.28
N ALA A 76 -26.14 -5.39 6.85
CA ALA A 76 -26.75 -6.55 6.19
C ALA A 76 -27.64 -6.18 4.98
N SER A 77 -27.05 -6.16 3.78
CA SER A 77 -27.76 -6.17 2.51
C SER A 77 -28.14 -7.61 2.10
N GLN A 78 -29.26 -7.77 1.38
CA GLN A 78 -29.76 -9.09 0.94
C GLN A 78 -29.58 -9.26 -0.57
N ASN A 79 -28.84 -10.27 -1.04
CA ASN A 79 -29.13 -10.94 -2.33
C ASN A 79 -28.37 -12.28 -2.59
N LYS A 80 -29.16 -13.27 -3.02
CA LYS A 80 -28.97 -14.24 -4.14
C LYS A 80 -27.53 -14.69 -4.56
N ASN A 81 -27.21 -15.98 -4.31
CA ASN A 81 -26.97 -17.07 -5.30
C ASN A 81 -26.20 -16.79 -6.64
N ALA A 82 -25.24 -17.59 -7.15
CA ALA A 82 -24.84 -19.01 -6.89
C ALA A 82 -23.48 -19.47 -7.53
N SER A 83 -22.88 -20.58 -7.00
CA SER A 83 -21.93 -21.53 -7.69
C SER A 83 -20.49 -21.05 -8.01
N THR A 84 -19.44 -21.83 -8.40
CA THR A 84 -19.11 -23.28 -8.63
C THR A 84 -17.56 -23.46 -8.38
N MET A 85 -16.82 -24.57 -8.19
CA MET A 85 -16.85 -26.05 -8.45
C MET A 85 -16.57 -26.50 -9.91
N LEU A 86 -15.67 -27.44 -10.27
CA LEU A 86 -14.68 -28.37 -9.62
C LEU A 86 -13.42 -28.53 -10.55
N HIS A 87 -12.15 -28.54 -10.11
CA HIS A 87 -11.27 -29.58 -9.48
C HIS A 87 -10.23 -30.22 -10.45
N LEU A 88 -9.01 -30.51 -9.97
CA LEU A 88 -7.85 -31.08 -10.70
C LEU A 88 -7.38 -32.44 -10.12
N SER A 89 -6.69 -33.27 -10.92
CA SER A 89 -5.80 -34.35 -10.44
C SER A 89 -4.87 -34.89 -11.57
N SER A 90 -3.91 -35.75 -11.21
CA SER A 90 -3.11 -36.62 -12.13
C SER A 90 -1.82 -36.08 -12.78
N ILE A 91 -0.83 -35.65 -11.98
CA ILE A 91 0.60 -35.63 -12.40
C ILE A 91 1.47 -36.20 -11.27
N GLN A 92 1.88 -37.48 -11.34
CA GLN A 92 2.78 -38.06 -10.32
C GLN A 92 3.66 -39.25 -10.76
N SER A 93 3.95 -39.43 -12.06
CA SER A 93 4.69 -40.60 -12.57
C SER A 93 5.88 -40.29 -13.51
N CYS A 94 6.62 -39.19 -13.27
CA CYS A 94 7.81 -38.82 -14.08
C CYS A 94 9.11 -38.62 -13.28
N SER A 95 9.12 -38.89 -11.96
CA SER A 95 10.20 -38.43 -11.06
C SER A 95 11.54 -39.20 -11.19
N LYS A 96 11.51 -40.51 -11.46
CA LYS A 96 12.68 -41.39 -11.26
C LYS A 96 13.66 -41.55 -12.44
N VAL A 97 13.35 -41.02 -13.62
CA VAL A 97 14.26 -41.09 -14.79
C VAL A 97 15.16 -39.84 -14.91
N LEU A 98 14.71 -38.70 -14.35
CA LEU A 98 15.41 -37.41 -14.49
C LEU A 98 16.66 -37.27 -13.62
N GLN A 99 16.75 -37.98 -12.48
CA GLN A 99 17.75 -37.72 -11.44
C GLN A 99 19.21 -38.05 -11.84
N ASN A 100 19.44 -38.99 -12.76
CA ASN A 100 20.80 -39.42 -13.12
C ASN A 100 21.42 -38.65 -14.30
N LYS A 101 20.64 -37.82 -15.03
CA LYS A 101 21.16 -36.93 -16.09
C LYS A 101 21.36 -35.48 -15.64
N THR A 102 20.75 -35.06 -14.54
CA THR A 102 20.83 -33.68 -14.05
C THR A 102 22.17 -33.34 -13.38
N HIS A 103 22.87 -34.28 -12.74
CA HIS A 103 24.03 -33.94 -11.92
C HIS A 103 25.25 -33.38 -12.69
N GLN A 104 25.57 -33.89 -13.88
CA GLN A 104 26.69 -33.37 -14.69
C GLN A 104 26.33 -32.05 -15.39
N ASN A 105 25.16 -31.99 -16.05
CA ASN A 105 24.69 -30.77 -16.71
C ASN A 105 24.45 -29.63 -15.70
N GLY A 106 23.96 -29.97 -14.50
CA GLY A 106 23.72 -29.03 -13.40
C GLY A 106 25.00 -28.33 -12.93
N LYS A 107 26.13 -29.05 -12.80
CA LYS A 107 27.41 -28.41 -12.45
C LYS A 107 27.85 -27.39 -13.49
N LYS A 108 27.88 -27.75 -14.77
CA LYS A 108 28.30 -26.83 -15.85
C LYS A 108 27.36 -25.62 -15.96
N SER A 109 26.05 -25.84 -15.82
CA SER A 109 25.05 -24.75 -15.79
C SER A 109 25.22 -23.83 -14.58
N LEU A 110 25.59 -24.38 -13.41
CA LEU A 110 25.84 -23.61 -12.20
C LEU A 110 27.11 -22.77 -12.33
N GLU A 111 28.22 -23.36 -12.80
CA GLU A 111 29.48 -22.66 -13.06
C GLU A 111 29.30 -21.50 -14.04
N GLU A 112 28.58 -21.73 -15.15
CA GLU A 112 28.30 -20.67 -16.13
C GLU A 112 27.36 -19.58 -15.58
N THR A 113 26.37 -19.96 -14.75
CA THR A 113 25.49 -18.99 -14.06
C THR A 113 26.28 -18.14 -13.05
N THR A 114 27.14 -18.77 -12.25
CA THR A 114 28.02 -18.08 -11.29
C THR A 114 28.97 -17.12 -12.00
N LYS A 115 29.56 -17.51 -13.14
CA LYS A 115 30.40 -16.62 -13.96
C LYS A 115 29.64 -15.40 -14.46
N ARG A 116 28.44 -15.58 -15.04
CA ARG A 116 27.57 -14.48 -15.51
C ARG A 116 27.14 -13.55 -14.38
N LEU A 117 26.83 -14.09 -13.19
CA LEU A 117 26.50 -13.31 -12.00
C LEU A 117 27.70 -12.49 -11.51
N PHE A 118 28.90 -13.06 -11.50
CA PHE A 118 30.12 -12.36 -11.11
C PHE A 118 30.48 -11.24 -12.11
N GLU A 119 30.38 -11.49 -13.41
CA GLU A 119 30.58 -10.48 -14.46
C GLU A 119 29.56 -9.33 -14.35
N SER A 120 28.29 -9.64 -14.07
CA SER A 120 27.24 -8.65 -13.81
C SER A 120 27.52 -7.83 -12.55
N LEU A 121 27.99 -8.46 -11.48
CA LEU A 121 28.39 -7.78 -10.24
C LEU A 121 29.57 -6.83 -10.45
N GLN A 122 30.61 -7.25 -11.18
CA GLN A 122 31.76 -6.41 -11.54
C GLN A 122 31.33 -5.19 -12.38
N GLN A 123 30.38 -5.36 -13.32
CA GLN A 123 29.81 -4.24 -14.08
C GLN A 123 28.99 -3.28 -13.20
N LYS A 124 28.29 -3.77 -12.18
CA LYS A 124 27.58 -2.91 -11.20
C LYS A 124 28.56 -2.13 -10.33
N ILE A 125 29.60 -2.77 -9.79
CA ILE A 125 30.65 -2.12 -8.99
C ILE A 125 31.29 -0.98 -9.79
N LYS A 126 31.70 -1.24 -11.03
CA LYS A 126 32.31 -0.22 -11.90
C LYS A 126 31.38 0.98 -12.18
N LYS A 127 30.07 0.78 -12.26
CA LYS A 127 29.10 1.88 -12.37
C LYS A 127 29.01 2.70 -11.09
N ILE A 128 29.03 2.06 -9.93
CA ILE A 128 29.00 2.74 -8.62
C ILE A 128 30.26 3.60 -8.45
N GLU A 129 31.44 3.07 -8.80
CA GLU A 129 32.71 3.83 -8.82
C GLU A 129 32.63 5.08 -9.70
N GLN A 130 32.03 4.96 -10.90
CA GLN A 130 31.82 6.11 -11.80
C GLN A 130 30.83 7.14 -11.24
N THR A 131 29.75 6.70 -10.57
CA THR A 131 28.81 7.60 -9.90
C THR A 131 29.46 8.34 -8.73
N ILE A 132 30.23 7.63 -7.89
CA ILE A 132 30.95 8.24 -6.76
C ILE A 132 31.91 9.33 -7.27
N SER A 133 32.75 9.02 -8.25
CA SER A 133 33.68 10.00 -8.83
C SER A 133 32.98 11.22 -9.45
N SER A 134 31.75 11.06 -9.95
CA SER A 134 30.93 12.17 -10.49
C SER A 134 30.34 13.05 -9.37
N VAL A 135 29.93 12.43 -8.25
CA VAL A 135 29.44 13.15 -7.06
C VAL A 135 30.58 13.89 -6.37
N GLU A 136 31.78 13.29 -6.29
CA GLU A 136 32.98 13.93 -5.76
C GLU A 136 33.35 15.20 -6.54
N THR A 137 33.20 15.22 -7.88
CA THR A 137 33.40 16.46 -8.64
C THR A 137 32.37 17.54 -8.30
N LEU A 138 31.08 17.20 -8.24
CA LEU A 138 30.01 18.18 -7.94
C LEU A 138 30.16 18.81 -6.55
N ILE A 139 30.49 18.01 -5.53
CA ILE A 139 30.70 18.49 -4.15
C ILE A 139 31.85 19.50 -4.08
N ASN A 140 32.93 19.31 -4.85
CA ASN A 140 34.06 20.24 -4.87
C ASN A 140 33.72 21.58 -5.56
N ASP A 141 32.83 21.57 -6.56
CA ASP A 141 32.38 22.79 -7.24
C ASP A 141 31.41 23.60 -6.35
N ASP A 142 30.46 22.94 -5.67
CA ASP A 142 29.46 23.62 -4.83
C ASP A 142 30.05 24.25 -3.55
N ILE A 143 31.07 23.61 -2.94
CA ILE A 143 31.78 24.13 -1.74
C ILE A 143 32.49 25.47 -2.02
N ILE A 144 32.82 25.77 -3.29
CA ILE A 144 33.46 27.04 -3.68
C ILE A 144 32.43 28.18 -3.85
N SER A 145 31.13 27.88 -3.95
CA SER A 145 30.10 28.86 -4.34
C SER A 145 29.19 29.38 -3.21
N SER A 146 29.05 28.65 -2.09
CA SER A 146 27.85 28.72 -1.25
C SER A 146 28.10 29.08 0.23
N SER A 147 28.42 30.35 0.52
CA SER A 147 28.61 30.85 1.91
C SER A 147 27.59 31.93 2.34
N SER A 148 26.29 31.61 2.32
CA SER A 148 25.24 32.47 2.91
C SER A 148 24.03 31.65 3.36
N SER A 149 23.54 31.88 4.57
CA SER A 149 22.46 31.09 5.19
C SER A 149 21.13 31.84 5.29
N SER A 150 20.03 31.12 5.04
CA SER A 150 18.68 31.46 5.51
C SER A 150 17.86 30.19 5.68
N HIS A 151 17.09 30.07 6.76
CA HIS A 151 16.06 29.03 6.86
C HIS A 151 14.84 29.45 6.06
N SER A 152 14.46 28.63 5.09
CA SER A 152 13.16 28.60 4.43
C SER A 152 12.61 27.18 4.54
N ASP A 153 11.31 27.04 4.85
CA ASP A 153 10.58 25.80 4.60
C ASP A 153 10.41 25.69 3.08
N GLU A 154 11.33 24.98 2.41
CA GLU A 154 11.33 24.89 0.94
C GLU A 154 10.37 23.81 0.45
N ASP A 155 9.26 24.25 -0.15
CA ASP A 155 8.36 23.40 -0.94
C ASP A 155 9.10 22.90 -2.20
N ILE A 156 9.52 21.63 -2.21
CA ILE A 156 10.29 21.05 -3.32
C ILE A 156 9.34 20.55 -4.41
N GLN A 157 9.11 21.40 -5.42
CA GLN A 157 8.28 21.06 -6.57
C GLN A 157 9.10 20.54 -7.76
N ILE A 158 9.24 19.22 -7.86
CA ILE A 158 9.74 18.54 -9.07
C ILE A 158 8.56 18.29 -10.01
N THR A 159 8.58 18.82 -11.23
CA THR A 159 7.57 18.46 -12.25
C THR A 159 8.23 17.93 -13.52
N THR A 160 7.81 16.74 -13.94
CA THR A 160 8.04 16.25 -15.31
C THR A 160 6.73 16.38 -16.07
N HIS A 161 6.76 16.61 -17.39
CA HIS A 161 5.56 16.89 -18.20
C HIS A 161 4.50 15.74 -18.25
N LYS A 162 4.68 14.63 -17.50
CA LYS A 162 3.80 13.44 -17.47
C LYS A 162 3.65 12.78 -16.09
N ASN A 163 4.42 13.20 -15.08
CA ASN A 163 4.25 12.82 -13.67
C ASN A 163 4.15 14.14 -12.89
N GLU A 164 2.95 14.48 -12.43
CA GLU A 164 2.72 15.69 -11.63
C GLU A 164 3.02 15.35 -10.17
N ILE A 165 4.00 16.03 -9.58
CA ILE A 165 4.54 15.74 -8.25
C ILE A 165 4.67 17.04 -7.47
N ILE A 166 4.34 16.96 -6.17
CA ILE A 166 4.51 18.04 -5.19
C ILE A 166 5.03 17.39 -3.92
N ALA A 167 6.20 17.82 -3.44
CA ALA A 167 6.78 17.31 -2.19
C ALA A 167 6.95 18.44 -1.17
N VAL A 168 6.58 18.15 0.08
CA VAL A 168 6.70 19.05 1.22
C VAL A 168 7.55 18.36 2.28
N GLN A 169 8.59 19.03 2.77
CA GLN A 169 9.36 18.53 3.89
C GLN A 169 8.77 19.06 5.21
N ILE A 170 8.59 18.18 6.19
CA ILE A 170 8.14 18.54 7.54
C ILE A 170 9.21 18.18 8.57
N GLU A 171 9.46 19.05 9.54
CA GLU A 171 10.31 18.72 10.68
C GLU A 171 9.59 17.75 11.64
N THR A 172 10.34 16.80 12.22
CA THR A 172 9.80 15.79 13.15
C THR A 172 10.80 15.47 14.27
N LEU A 173 10.29 15.09 15.44
CA LEU A 173 11.13 14.81 16.61
C LEU A 173 11.85 13.46 16.54
N LEU A 174 11.32 12.48 15.79
CA LEU A 174 11.92 11.15 15.66
C LEU A 174 12.86 11.00 14.46
N TYR A 175 12.62 11.69 13.35
CA TYR A 175 13.38 11.51 12.10
C TYR A 175 14.18 12.76 11.68
N LYS A 176 14.19 13.80 12.52
CA LYS A 176 14.57 15.20 12.21
C LYS A 176 13.66 15.84 11.15
N SER A 177 13.41 15.15 10.04
CA SER A 177 12.58 15.61 8.92
C SER A 177 11.99 14.42 8.16
N ILE A 178 10.80 14.58 7.60
CA ILE A 178 10.17 13.64 6.65
C ILE A 178 9.80 14.40 5.38
N LEU A 179 10.07 13.83 4.21
CA LEU A 179 9.59 14.34 2.92
C LEU A 179 8.29 13.62 2.54
N ILE A 180 7.18 14.36 2.42
CA ILE A 180 5.89 13.83 2.00
C ILE A 180 5.59 14.31 0.58
N SER A 181 5.54 13.37 -0.36
CA SER A 181 5.29 13.63 -1.77
C SER A 181 3.92 13.13 -2.20
N SER A 182 3.13 14.01 -2.83
CA SER A 182 1.98 13.59 -3.63
C SER A 182 2.42 13.38 -5.08
N ILE A 183 1.89 12.35 -5.74
CA ILE A 183 2.20 11.99 -7.13
C ILE A 183 0.93 11.63 -7.92
N TYR A 184 0.86 12.12 -9.16
CA TYR A 184 -0.11 11.71 -10.16
C TYR A 184 0.59 11.30 -11.46
N VAL A 185 0.32 10.08 -11.94
CA VAL A 185 0.82 9.54 -13.21
C VAL A 185 -0.36 9.26 -14.12
N ALA A 186 -0.49 10.00 -15.22
CA ALA A 186 -1.64 9.90 -16.11
C ALA A 186 -1.84 8.49 -16.71
N PRO A 187 -3.08 8.04 -17.01
CA PRO A 187 -3.36 6.70 -17.56
C PRO A 187 -2.62 6.36 -18.87
N THR A 188 -2.12 7.35 -19.61
CA THR A 188 -1.33 7.22 -20.85
C THR A 188 0.18 7.45 -20.66
N ALA A 189 0.62 7.86 -19.47
CA ALA A 189 2.03 8.07 -19.14
C ALA A 189 2.76 6.76 -18.79
N LYS A 190 4.08 6.84 -18.71
CA LYS A 190 4.92 5.90 -17.95
C LYS A 190 5.24 6.54 -16.62
N ILE A 191 5.43 5.73 -15.59
CA ILE A 191 6.09 6.20 -14.36
C ILE A 191 7.51 6.63 -14.74
N ASP A 192 7.98 7.79 -14.28
CA ASP A 192 9.40 8.11 -14.32
C ASP A 192 10.09 7.59 -13.06
N MET A 193 11.03 6.67 -13.24
CA MET A 193 11.69 5.99 -12.10
C MET A 193 12.74 6.86 -11.42
N ASN A 194 13.30 7.84 -12.12
CA ASN A 194 14.37 8.68 -11.59
C ASN A 194 13.85 9.51 -10.40
N ILE A 195 12.60 9.96 -10.45
CA ILE A 195 12.03 10.85 -9.43
C ILE A 195 11.92 10.15 -8.07
N PHE A 196 11.74 8.83 -8.02
CA PHE A 196 11.74 8.07 -6.77
C PHE A 196 13.13 8.04 -6.12
N GLN A 197 14.19 7.98 -6.95
CA GLN A 197 15.57 8.11 -6.48
C GLN A 197 15.91 9.55 -6.10
N GLU A 198 15.40 10.55 -6.83
CA GLU A 198 15.58 11.98 -6.51
C GLU A 198 14.94 12.33 -5.17
N LEU A 199 13.67 11.94 -4.94
CA LEU A 199 12.96 12.14 -3.67
C LEU A 199 13.69 11.44 -2.50
N TYR A 200 14.19 10.21 -2.71
CA TYR A 200 14.97 9.48 -1.71
C TYR A 200 16.35 10.12 -1.44
N ASN A 201 16.99 10.71 -2.46
CA ASN A 201 18.26 11.41 -2.32
C ASN A 201 18.11 12.76 -1.60
N ILE A 202 16.98 13.45 -1.80
CA ILE A 202 16.61 14.66 -1.06
C ILE A 202 16.40 14.31 0.42
N ASN A 203 15.64 13.24 0.70
CA ASN A 203 15.43 12.76 2.06
C ASN A 203 15.13 11.25 2.07
N ASN A 204 15.99 10.47 2.73
CA ASN A 204 15.80 9.02 2.84
C ASN A 204 14.70 8.62 3.85
N ASN A 205 14.09 9.59 4.53
CA ASN A 205 12.82 9.47 5.24
C ASN A 205 11.69 10.06 4.37
N CYS A 206 11.32 9.36 3.30
CA CYS A 206 10.28 9.82 2.36
C CYS A 206 9.02 8.94 2.34
N ILE A 207 7.87 9.57 2.15
CA ILE A 207 6.58 8.94 1.90
C ILE A 207 6.04 9.48 0.58
N ILE A 208 5.59 8.60 -0.32
CA ILE A 208 5.11 8.96 -1.65
C ILE A 208 3.70 8.38 -1.82
N VAL A 209 2.71 9.24 -2.11
CA VAL A 209 1.29 8.86 -2.13
C VAL A 209 0.53 9.38 -3.37
N GLY A 210 -0.33 8.54 -3.95
CA GLY A 210 -1.27 8.97 -5.00
C GLY A 210 -1.48 7.96 -6.14
N ASP A 211 -2.20 8.41 -7.17
CA ASP A 211 -2.58 7.60 -8.34
C ASP A 211 -1.41 7.45 -9.32
N LEU A 212 -0.81 6.26 -9.32
CA LEU A 212 0.25 5.88 -10.27
C LEU A 212 -0.30 5.27 -11.56
N ASN A 213 -1.62 5.10 -11.67
CA ASN A 213 -2.33 4.32 -12.69
C ASN A 213 -1.70 2.93 -12.93
N ALA A 214 -1.07 2.37 -11.90
CA ALA A 214 -0.27 1.16 -11.92
C ALA A 214 -1.05 0.02 -11.27
N THR A 215 -1.12 -1.13 -11.93
CA THR A 215 -1.84 -2.31 -11.43
C THR A 215 -0.87 -3.46 -11.24
N LEU A 216 -0.94 -4.17 -10.11
CA LEU A 216 -0.08 -5.30 -9.75
C LEU A 216 -0.94 -6.52 -9.42
N SER A 217 -0.72 -7.65 -10.12
CA SER A 217 -1.48 -8.88 -9.87
C SER A 217 -1.12 -9.58 -8.57
N GLU A 218 0.07 -9.32 -8.04
CA GLU A 218 0.51 -9.80 -6.73
C GLU A 218 -0.16 -8.99 -5.59
N MET A 219 -0.59 -7.76 -5.88
CA MET A 219 -1.33 -6.86 -4.98
C MET A 219 -2.81 -6.74 -5.40
N GLY A 220 -3.47 -7.88 -5.58
CA GLY A 220 -4.93 -7.99 -5.76
C GLY A 220 -5.52 -7.58 -7.13
N SER A 221 -4.77 -6.98 -8.05
CA SER A 221 -5.31 -6.59 -9.37
C SER A 221 -5.50 -7.80 -10.30
N THR A 222 -6.49 -7.79 -11.20
CA THR A 222 -6.69 -8.91 -12.14
C THR A 222 -5.52 -9.12 -13.11
N LYS A 223 -4.75 -8.07 -13.43
CA LYS A 223 -3.61 -8.08 -14.37
C LYS A 223 -2.57 -7.03 -14.00
N THR A 224 -1.29 -7.36 -14.13
CA THR A 224 -0.19 -6.37 -14.05
C THR A 224 -0.08 -5.57 -15.35
N ASN A 225 -0.26 -4.24 -15.29
CA ASN A 225 -0.11 -3.36 -16.45
C ASN A 225 1.36 -2.90 -16.65
N ALA A 226 1.63 -2.11 -17.69
CA ALA A 226 2.99 -1.66 -18.00
C ALA A 226 3.64 -0.84 -16.87
N ARG A 227 2.88 0.06 -16.22
CA ARG A 227 3.32 0.85 -15.06
C ARG A 227 3.48 -0.01 -13.81
N GLY A 228 2.61 -1.02 -13.63
CA GLY A 228 2.78 -2.04 -12.60
C GLY A 228 4.14 -2.74 -12.69
N LYS A 229 4.61 -3.10 -13.89
CA LYS A 229 5.96 -3.67 -14.05
C LYS A 229 7.08 -2.71 -13.65
N GLN A 230 6.88 -1.40 -13.82
CA GLN A 230 7.83 -0.38 -13.37
C GLN A 230 7.82 -0.24 -11.84
N LEU A 231 6.63 -0.18 -11.23
CA LEU A 231 6.46 -0.16 -9.77
C LEU A 231 7.05 -1.41 -9.12
N GLN A 232 6.82 -2.60 -9.69
CA GLN A 232 7.43 -3.84 -9.20
C GLN A 232 8.96 -3.80 -9.27
N GLN A 233 9.55 -3.12 -10.26
CA GLN A 233 11.00 -2.96 -10.33
C GLN A 233 11.51 -2.11 -9.15
N LEU A 234 10.85 -0.99 -8.84
CA LEU A 234 11.19 -0.12 -7.69
C LEU A 234 11.11 -0.88 -6.36
N LEU A 235 10.02 -1.63 -6.15
CA LEU A 235 9.84 -2.45 -4.95
C LEU A 235 10.94 -3.53 -4.83
N ASN A 236 11.34 -4.13 -5.97
CA ASN A 236 12.43 -5.11 -6.02
C ASN A 236 13.84 -4.49 -5.86
N GLU A 237 13.99 -3.16 -5.98
CA GLU A 237 15.22 -2.44 -5.66
C GLU A 237 15.36 -2.15 -4.16
N GLY A 238 14.26 -2.23 -3.41
CA GLY A 238 14.25 -2.30 -1.95
C GLY A 238 14.54 -0.99 -1.20
N ILE A 239 14.74 0.13 -1.89
CA ILE A 239 14.91 1.47 -1.27
C ILE A 239 13.58 2.03 -0.72
N ILE A 240 12.50 1.72 -1.43
CA ILE A 240 11.12 2.18 -1.20
C ILE A 240 10.22 0.95 -1.30
N ASP A 241 9.24 0.88 -0.40
CA ASP A 241 8.38 -0.27 -0.18
C ASP A 241 6.91 0.12 -0.19
N CYS A 242 6.03 -0.83 -0.52
CA CYS A 242 4.59 -0.64 -0.46
C CYS A 242 4.06 -0.86 0.96
N VAL A 243 3.14 -0.01 1.42
CA VAL A 243 2.53 -0.10 2.76
C VAL A 243 1.02 0.06 2.61
N ASP A 244 0.25 -1.01 2.87
CA ASP A 244 -1.05 -1.21 2.19
C ASP A 244 -2.04 -2.11 2.97
N ASP A 245 -3.32 -2.13 2.54
CA ASP A 245 -4.47 -2.81 3.20
C ASP A 245 -5.15 -3.92 2.35
N ASP A 246 -4.56 -4.28 1.22
CA ASP A 246 -5.09 -5.18 0.18
C ASP A 246 -6.41 -4.75 -0.47
N SER A 247 -6.89 -3.52 -0.25
CA SER A 247 -8.18 -3.06 -0.81
C SER A 247 -8.04 -2.46 -2.22
N THR A 248 -9.15 -2.51 -2.97
CA THR A 248 -9.29 -1.85 -4.27
C THR A 248 -9.50 -0.35 -4.05
N THR A 249 -8.63 0.48 -4.61
CA THR A 249 -8.68 1.95 -4.43
C THR A 249 -9.52 2.64 -5.52
N PHE A 250 -9.87 1.95 -6.59
CA PHE A 250 -10.76 2.46 -7.64
C PHE A 250 -11.91 1.49 -7.93
N GLU A 251 -13.12 2.02 -8.03
CA GLU A 251 -14.35 1.30 -8.34
C GLU A 251 -15.23 2.11 -9.30
N LYS A 252 -15.61 1.52 -10.43
CA LYS A 252 -16.52 2.15 -11.40
C LYS A 252 -17.31 1.11 -12.19
N ASN A 253 -18.62 1.05 -11.95
CA ASN A 253 -19.48 -0.04 -12.42
C ASN A 253 -18.92 -1.40 -11.93
N GLU A 254 -18.80 -2.39 -12.81
CA GLU A 254 -18.22 -3.71 -12.50
C GLU A 254 -16.67 -3.75 -12.52
N TYR A 255 -16.01 -2.59 -12.63
CA TYR A 255 -14.55 -2.49 -12.66
C TYR A 255 -14.00 -2.00 -11.32
N GLU A 256 -13.47 -2.95 -10.54
CA GLU A 256 -12.67 -2.69 -9.34
C GLU A 256 -11.18 -2.95 -9.60
N VAL A 257 -10.31 -2.09 -9.10
CA VAL A 257 -8.85 -2.20 -9.26
C VAL A 257 -8.11 -1.37 -8.20
N LYS A 258 -6.78 -1.53 -8.12
CA LYS A 258 -5.87 -0.71 -7.31
C LYS A 258 -5.01 0.15 -8.23
N LEU A 259 -4.99 1.46 -8.00
CA LEU A 259 -4.30 2.47 -8.83
C LEU A 259 -3.55 3.51 -7.98
N ASP A 260 -4.14 3.84 -6.84
CA ASP A 260 -3.62 4.69 -5.77
C ASP A 260 -2.76 3.85 -4.82
N TRP A 261 -1.59 4.38 -4.44
CA TRP A 261 -0.60 3.68 -3.62
C TRP A 261 -0.08 4.55 -2.48
N ILE A 262 0.32 3.92 -1.37
CA ILE A 262 1.19 4.50 -0.35
C ILE A 262 2.52 3.76 -0.41
N LEU A 263 3.60 4.51 -0.63
CA LEU A 263 4.97 4.01 -0.65
C LEU A 263 5.77 4.71 0.45
N GLY A 264 6.59 3.95 1.18
CA GLY A 264 7.48 4.47 2.22
C GLY A 264 8.91 4.00 2.02
N SER A 265 9.89 4.85 2.27
CA SER A 265 11.31 4.46 2.35
C SER A 265 11.54 3.48 3.50
N GLN A 266 12.55 2.60 3.39
CA GLN A 266 12.88 1.61 4.42
C GLN A 266 12.94 2.16 5.87
N PRO A 267 13.54 3.33 6.16
CA PRO A 267 13.58 3.88 7.53
C PRO A 267 12.20 4.20 8.14
N LEU A 268 11.19 4.48 7.30
CA LEU A 268 9.84 4.83 7.72
C LEU A 268 8.86 3.64 7.66
N ARG A 269 9.17 2.57 6.92
CA ARG A 269 8.22 1.48 6.62
C ARG A 269 7.55 0.92 7.87
N SER A 270 8.32 0.65 8.93
CA SER A 270 7.82 0.07 10.18
C SER A 270 7.04 1.04 11.07
N SER A 271 7.06 2.34 10.73
CA SER A 271 6.44 3.43 11.49
C SER A 271 5.18 4.00 10.82
N ILE A 272 4.89 3.58 9.58
CA ILE A 272 3.61 3.79 8.91
C ILE A 272 2.67 2.66 9.35
N THR A 273 1.54 3.02 9.95
CA THR A 273 0.56 2.09 10.53
C THR A 273 -0.87 2.45 10.13
N ASN A 274 -1.85 1.64 10.55
CA ASN A 274 -3.28 1.93 10.37
C ASN A 274 -3.68 2.31 8.93
N VAL A 275 -3.11 1.61 7.94
CA VAL A 275 -3.46 1.83 6.54
C VAL A 275 -4.88 1.35 6.28
N GLU A 276 -5.72 2.21 5.71
CA GLU A 276 -7.12 1.92 5.40
C GLU A 276 -7.54 2.59 4.09
N THR A 277 -8.13 1.82 3.17
CA THR A 277 -8.88 2.33 2.03
C THR A 277 -10.34 2.55 2.44
N HIS A 278 -10.85 3.78 2.30
CA HIS A 278 -12.21 4.16 2.73
C HIS A 278 -13.25 3.91 1.64
N PRO A 279 -14.09 2.85 1.71
CA PRO A 279 -14.94 2.45 0.59
C PRO A 279 -16.19 3.32 0.41
N THR A 280 -16.60 4.06 1.45
CA THR A 280 -17.87 4.82 1.50
C THR A 280 -17.69 6.33 1.55
N ILE A 281 -16.45 6.82 1.68
CA ILE A 281 -16.15 8.23 1.90
C ILE A 281 -15.52 8.82 0.64
N GLY A 282 -15.99 9.98 0.19
CA GLY A 282 -15.32 10.74 -0.86
C GLY A 282 -15.21 10.04 -2.23
N THR A 283 -16.04 9.04 -2.53
CA THR A 283 -16.03 8.23 -3.76
C THR A 283 -16.52 9.00 -5.00
N ILE A 284 -15.82 10.08 -5.31
CA ILE A 284 -16.07 10.98 -6.44
C ILE A 284 -15.23 10.46 -7.62
N ASN A 285 -15.87 10.26 -8.78
CA ASN A 285 -15.30 9.67 -10.00
C ASN A 285 -14.82 8.21 -9.93
N GLY A 286 -14.75 7.61 -8.74
CA GLY A 286 -14.49 6.18 -8.51
C GLY A 286 -13.32 5.86 -7.58
N HIS A 287 -12.46 6.84 -7.27
CA HIS A 287 -11.36 6.64 -6.31
C HIS A 287 -11.89 6.60 -4.86
N LYS A 288 -11.26 5.77 -4.03
CA LYS A 288 -11.53 5.58 -2.60
C LYS A 288 -10.34 6.16 -1.82
N PRO A 289 -10.53 7.10 -0.89
CA PRO A 289 -9.43 7.72 -0.15
C PRO A 289 -8.61 6.70 0.64
N LEU A 290 -7.30 6.88 0.66
CA LEU A 290 -6.38 6.16 1.53
C LEU A 290 -6.06 7.01 2.78
N THR A 291 -5.97 6.37 3.93
CA THR A 291 -5.39 6.95 5.16
C THR A 291 -4.31 6.04 5.72
N PHE A 292 -3.38 6.62 6.47
CA PHE A 292 -2.39 5.93 7.28
C PHE A 292 -1.99 6.83 8.46
N ASP A 293 -1.54 6.25 9.55
CA ASP A 293 -0.90 6.95 10.66
C ASP A 293 0.62 6.88 10.52
N ILE A 294 1.33 7.88 11.06
CA ILE A 294 2.78 7.83 11.25
C ILE A 294 3.19 8.50 12.57
N GLN A 295 4.04 7.83 13.33
CA GLN A 295 4.52 8.32 14.63
C GLN A 295 5.63 9.36 14.44
N ILE A 296 5.31 10.65 14.40
CA ILE A 296 6.30 11.75 14.21
C ILE A 296 7.01 12.22 15.51
N GLY A 297 6.68 11.62 16.66
CA GLY A 297 7.28 11.92 17.96
C GLY A 297 6.69 13.13 18.70
N ALA A 298 5.78 13.89 18.09
CA ALA A 298 5.06 14.97 18.76
C ALA A 298 4.13 14.42 19.86
N GLU A 299 4.03 15.12 21.00
CA GLU A 299 3.01 14.81 22.00
C GLU A 299 1.61 14.98 21.39
N PRO A 300 0.68 14.02 21.57
CA PRO A 300 -0.66 14.14 21.05
C PRO A 300 -1.40 15.26 21.78
N LYS A 301 -1.64 16.37 21.09
CA LYS A 301 -2.55 17.42 21.57
C LYS A 301 -3.90 16.78 21.95
N PRO A 302 -4.50 17.16 23.09
CA PRO A 302 -5.75 16.55 23.55
C PRO A 302 -6.80 16.60 22.45
N THR A 303 -7.43 15.45 22.19
CA THR A 303 -8.23 15.20 20.99
C THR A 303 -9.34 16.23 20.81
N SER A 304 -9.15 17.14 19.85
CA SER A 304 -10.23 17.99 19.37
C SER A 304 -11.35 17.09 18.82
N PRO A 305 -12.59 17.15 19.34
CA PRO A 305 -13.68 16.23 18.98
C PRO A 305 -14.27 16.52 17.58
N ARG A 306 -13.48 17.12 16.68
CA ARG A 306 -13.83 17.53 15.31
C ARG A 306 -12.67 17.36 14.33
N LEU A 307 -12.02 16.19 14.33
CA LEU A 307 -11.27 15.70 13.16
C LEU A 307 -12.27 15.28 12.05
N SER A 308 -13.00 16.26 11.50
CA SER A 308 -13.89 16.05 10.36
C SER A 308 -13.05 16.08 9.08
N LEU A 309 -12.49 14.92 8.70
CA LEU A 309 -11.77 14.75 7.44
C LEU A 309 -12.67 15.17 6.27
N HIS A 310 -12.22 16.19 5.53
CA HIS A 310 -13.11 16.94 4.63
C HIS A 310 -12.91 16.53 3.16
N PHE A 311 -13.28 15.28 2.85
CA PHE A 311 -13.25 14.65 1.53
C PHE A 311 -14.27 15.24 0.52
N LYS A 312 -14.38 16.56 0.46
CA LYS A 312 -15.08 17.28 -0.60
C LYS A 312 -14.18 17.32 -1.84
N GLU A 313 -14.79 17.35 -3.02
CA GLU A 313 -14.08 17.45 -4.29
C GLU A 313 -13.04 18.58 -4.28
N VAL A 314 -11.76 18.22 -4.46
CA VAL A 314 -10.68 19.19 -4.67
C VAL A 314 -11.00 19.94 -5.94
N LYS A 315 -11.17 21.27 -5.84
CA LYS A 315 -11.44 22.14 -6.99
C LYS A 315 -10.16 22.32 -7.80
N TRP A 316 -9.76 21.27 -8.53
CA TRP A 316 -8.47 21.17 -9.23
C TRP A 316 -8.17 22.39 -10.10
N THR A 317 -9.13 22.91 -10.86
CA THR A 317 -8.95 24.14 -11.65
C THR A 317 -8.56 25.35 -10.80
N LYS A 318 -9.12 25.49 -9.58
CA LYS A 318 -8.80 26.56 -8.63
C LYS A 318 -7.49 26.30 -7.88
N PHE A 319 -7.13 25.04 -7.63
CA PHE A 319 -5.83 24.68 -7.07
C PHE A 319 -4.71 24.97 -8.09
N ARG A 320 -4.82 24.41 -9.30
CA ARG A 320 -3.89 24.59 -10.41
C ARG A 320 -3.71 26.08 -10.77
N SER A 321 -4.81 26.82 -10.95
CA SER A 321 -4.76 28.27 -11.18
C SER A 321 -4.12 29.08 -10.04
N LYS A 322 -4.08 28.59 -8.79
CA LYS A 322 -3.33 29.22 -7.70
C LYS A 322 -1.87 28.82 -7.71
N LEU A 323 -1.58 27.55 -8.01
CA LEU A 323 -0.24 27.00 -8.10
C LEU A 323 0.54 27.69 -9.22
N ASP A 324 -0.02 27.74 -10.44
CA ASP A 324 0.61 28.41 -11.59
C ASP A 324 0.85 29.91 -11.31
N GLN A 325 -0.08 30.59 -10.62
CA GLN A 325 0.07 31.98 -10.16
C GLN A 325 1.22 32.17 -9.14
N GLN A 326 1.47 31.20 -8.26
CA GLN A 326 2.57 31.26 -7.29
C GLN A 326 3.93 30.93 -7.94
N LEU A 327 3.94 30.15 -9.02
CA LEU A 327 5.13 29.73 -9.75
C LEU A 327 5.53 30.65 -10.91
N MET A 328 4.69 31.64 -11.24
CA MET A 328 4.83 32.53 -12.41
C MET A 328 4.93 31.79 -13.76
N LEU A 329 4.07 30.77 -13.94
CA LEU A 329 3.90 29.99 -15.17
C LEU A 329 2.77 30.53 -16.08
#